data_AF-A0A7R8X8A4-F1
#
_entry.id   AF-A0A7R8X8A4-F1
#
_cell.length_a   1.000
_cell.length_b   1.000
_cell.length_c   1.000
_cell.angle_alpha   90.00
_cell.angle_beta   90.00
_cell.angle_gamma   90.00
#
_symmetry.space_group_name_H-M   'P 1'
#
loop_
_entity.id
_entity.type
_entity.pdbx_description
1 polymer ?
#
loop_
_entity_poly.entity_id
_entity_poly.type
_entity_poly.pdbx_seq_one_letter_code
_entity_poly.pdbx_strand_id
1 'polypeptide(L)'
;MKSAHSPLASSELERKMARVRRYEELQWIWEQWRDVSGKKMRGMYKEFVRLNNEAAKANGFSDMGAYWRRPYESETFEEEVAELWETVRPLYEQLHAYVRRKLREKYGEDKVSADGPIPAHLLGNMWAQNWSNLQRPLRPFKKKPALDLTPALQEQNYTAERMFRTAEEFFTSLGLSPMPETFWNHSIIEKPADRQIICHASAWDFCDAKDFRIKQCTDVTMQDFVTVHHEMGHVQYFIQYKDLHIAFREGANPGFHEAVGDVLALSVATPKHMAKIGLLPESAQENDTEADLNFLMSQALSKVAFLPFGYLIDVWRWNVFRGNISSNHYNCEWWNLRTQVQGVKPPNIRSEGDFDPGAKYHIPANVPYIRYFVSFIIQFQFHRALCAAAGEYDPKNPGEKPLHRCDIYQSKEAGNLLKSVLSSASLLTNVLKVDGCDHRAMLRLGASRPWGEAMAAITGGNPKMDASALREYFQPLEDWLTEDNKKHDVFIGWKPEGVYCVMEEPDRKGWGRHEEDASGATHGSVGGLVLVSSLAFLASRVTN
;
A
#
# COMPACT_ATOMS: atom_id res chain seq x y z
N MET A 1 2.63 36.53 -20.86
CA MET A 1 2.32 35.37 -21.73
C MET A 1 1.53 34.34 -20.93
N LYS A 2 0.22 34.21 -21.18
CA LYS A 2 -0.60 33.14 -20.60
C LYS A 2 -0.26 31.86 -21.36
N SER A 3 0.51 30.94 -20.76
CA SER A 3 0.75 29.65 -21.41
C SER A 3 -0.52 28.82 -21.31
N ALA A 4 -1.05 28.45 -22.46
CA ALA A 4 -2.19 27.56 -22.62
C ALA A 4 -1.77 26.15 -22.20
N HIS A 5 -1.93 25.81 -20.92
CA HIS A 5 -1.91 24.41 -20.49
C HIS A 5 -3.35 23.91 -20.53
N SER A 6 -3.66 23.09 -21.54
CA SER A 6 -4.88 22.27 -21.55
C SER A 6 -4.92 21.44 -20.25
N PRO A 7 -6.11 21.14 -19.67
CA PRO A 7 -6.19 20.31 -18.47
C PRO A 7 -5.52 18.96 -18.75
N LEU A 8 -4.40 18.70 -18.10
CA LEU A 8 -3.68 17.44 -18.25
C LEU A 8 -4.54 16.30 -17.69
N ALA A 9 -4.66 15.19 -18.43
CA ALA A 9 -5.37 14.01 -17.94
C ALA A 9 -4.69 13.47 -16.67
N SER A 10 -5.47 12.91 -15.74
CA SER A 10 -4.97 12.37 -14.46
C SER A 10 -3.79 11.39 -14.62
N SER A 11 -3.83 10.53 -15.65
CA SER A 11 -2.73 9.59 -15.95
C SER A 11 -1.45 10.27 -16.46
N GLU A 12 -1.55 11.45 -17.07
CA GLU A 12 -0.36 12.22 -17.47
C GLU A 12 0.31 12.88 -16.26
N LEU A 13 -0.48 13.42 -15.33
CA LEU A 13 0.04 13.99 -14.08
C LEU A 13 0.73 12.95 -13.21
N GLU A 14 0.17 11.74 -13.12
CA GLU A 14 0.80 10.62 -12.40
C GLU A 14 2.14 10.23 -13.04
N ARG A 15 2.20 10.14 -14.38
CA ARG A 15 3.46 9.87 -15.10
C ARG A 15 4.50 10.97 -14.88
N LYS A 16 4.08 12.24 -14.82
CA LYS A 16 4.97 13.35 -14.48
C LYS A 16 5.47 13.23 -13.04
N MET A 17 4.61 13.02 -12.05
CA MET A 17 5.02 12.79 -10.65
C MET A 17 5.99 11.61 -10.52
N ALA A 18 5.79 10.56 -11.29
CA ALA A 18 6.65 9.37 -11.28
C ALA A 18 8.05 9.62 -11.88
N ARG A 19 8.19 10.50 -12.89
CA ARG A 19 9.43 10.65 -13.68
C ARG A 19 10.17 11.97 -13.49
N VAL A 20 9.45 13.07 -13.31
CA VAL A 20 10.03 14.41 -13.12
C VAL A 20 10.80 14.46 -11.81
N ARG A 21 11.91 15.19 -11.79
CA ARG A 21 12.77 15.38 -10.60
C ARG A 21 13.16 16.84 -10.38
N ARG A 22 12.37 17.79 -10.91
CA ARG A 22 12.52 19.22 -10.68
C ARG A 22 11.62 19.63 -9.52
N TYR A 23 12.20 20.20 -8.46
CA TYR A 23 11.48 20.54 -7.22
C TYR A 23 10.21 21.37 -7.50
N GLU A 24 10.38 22.52 -8.16
CA GLU A 24 9.28 23.47 -8.41
C GLU A 24 8.17 22.90 -9.33
N GLU A 25 8.53 22.04 -10.28
CA GLU A 25 7.54 21.39 -11.15
C GLU A 25 6.73 20.34 -10.38
N LEU A 26 7.39 19.53 -9.55
CA LEU A 26 6.71 18.55 -8.69
C LEU A 26 5.79 19.26 -7.69
N GLN A 27 6.25 20.37 -7.11
CA GLN A 27 5.45 21.21 -6.22
C GLN A 27 4.21 21.74 -6.95
N TRP A 28 4.37 22.33 -8.13
CA TRP A 28 3.24 22.84 -8.91
C TRP A 28 2.23 21.74 -9.26
N ILE A 29 2.69 20.59 -9.77
CA ILE A 29 1.80 19.45 -10.09
C ILE A 29 1.02 19.01 -8.85
N TRP A 30 1.73 18.87 -7.72
CA TRP A 30 1.13 18.44 -6.47
C TRP A 30 0.02 19.37 -6.03
N GLU A 31 0.25 20.69 -6.06
CA GLU A 31 -0.74 21.70 -5.66
C GLU A 31 -1.94 21.74 -6.60
N GLN A 32 -1.70 21.81 -7.91
CA GLN A 32 -2.77 21.91 -8.89
C GLN A 32 -3.71 20.72 -8.80
N TRP A 33 -3.20 19.51 -8.56
CA TRP A 33 -4.04 18.34 -8.34
C TRP A 33 -5.00 18.53 -7.15
N ARG A 34 -4.52 19.04 -6.01
CA ARG A 34 -5.37 19.26 -4.82
C ARG A 34 -6.42 20.34 -5.05
N ASP A 35 -6.04 21.41 -5.75
CA ASP A 35 -6.93 22.56 -6.02
C ASP A 35 -8.09 22.16 -6.94
N VAL A 36 -7.84 21.30 -7.95
CA VAL A 36 -8.88 20.90 -8.90
C VAL A 36 -9.70 19.68 -8.45
N SER A 37 -9.18 18.88 -7.50
CA SER A 37 -9.86 17.69 -6.95
C SER A 37 -10.41 17.95 -5.55
N GLY A 38 -9.59 17.76 -4.52
CA GLY A 38 -9.97 17.78 -3.12
C GLY A 38 -10.64 19.07 -2.68
N LYS A 39 -10.06 20.24 -3.01
CA LYS A 39 -10.62 21.53 -2.57
C LYS A 39 -12.09 21.72 -2.94
N LYS A 40 -12.51 21.25 -4.12
CA LYS A 40 -13.88 21.40 -4.64
C LYS A 40 -14.92 20.53 -3.94
N MET A 41 -14.50 19.49 -3.20
CA MET A 41 -15.43 18.53 -2.57
C MET A 41 -15.60 18.74 -1.07
N ARG A 42 -14.93 19.72 -0.44
CA ARG A 42 -14.99 19.95 1.01
C ARG A 42 -16.42 20.02 1.54
N GLY A 43 -17.27 20.84 0.91
CA GLY A 43 -18.67 21.01 1.32
C GLY A 43 -19.50 19.73 1.13
N MET A 44 -19.33 19.05 -0.01
CA MET A 44 -20.01 17.78 -0.29
C MET A 44 -19.59 16.69 0.68
N TYR A 45 -18.32 16.65 1.07
CA TYR A 45 -17.79 15.65 2.00
C TYR A 45 -18.38 15.81 3.41
N LYS A 46 -18.62 17.04 3.87
CA LYS A 46 -19.32 17.29 5.15
C LYS A 46 -20.72 16.66 5.16
N GLU A 47 -21.49 16.86 4.09
CA GLU A 47 -22.83 16.29 3.98
C GLU A 47 -22.79 14.76 3.84
N PHE A 48 -21.83 14.25 3.07
CA PHE A 48 -21.56 12.83 2.95
C PHE A 48 -21.27 12.18 4.32
N VAL A 49 -20.44 12.78 5.18
CA VAL A 49 -20.16 12.27 6.53
C VAL A 49 -21.44 12.21 7.37
N ARG A 50 -22.28 13.26 7.32
CA ARG A 50 -23.56 13.32 8.02
C ARG A 50 -24.47 12.16 7.62
N LEU A 51 -24.66 11.96 6.32
CA LEU A 51 -25.53 10.92 5.75
C LEU A 51 -25.03 9.50 6.07
N ASN A 52 -23.72 9.25 5.97
CA ASN A 52 -23.16 7.94 6.31
C ASN A 52 -23.35 7.60 7.80
N ASN A 53 -23.15 8.59 8.69
CA ASN A 53 -23.40 8.38 10.12
C ASN A 53 -24.88 8.16 10.44
N GLU A 54 -25.80 8.81 9.73
CA GLU A 54 -27.24 8.56 9.85
C GLU A 54 -27.57 7.11 9.48
N ALA A 55 -27.04 6.62 8.35
CA ALA A 55 -27.20 5.23 7.93
C ALA A 55 -26.58 4.23 8.94
N ALA A 56 -25.38 4.51 9.46
CA ALA A 56 -24.73 3.65 10.45
C ALA A 56 -25.55 3.55 11.75
N LYS A 57 -26.07 4.68 12.25
CA LYS A 57 -26.93 4.74 13.44
C LYS A 57 -28.25 4.00 13.24
N ALA A 58 -28.86 4.11 12.06
CA ALA A 58 -30.05 3.33 11.72
C ALA A 58 -29.81 1.81 11.73
N ASN A 59 -28.55 1.38 11.57
CA ASN A 59 -28.12 -0.02 11.65
C ASN A 59 -27.56 -0.42 13.03
N GLY A 60 -27.70 0.43 14.05
CA GLY A 60 -27.26 0.13 15.42
C GLY A 60 -25.78 0.38 15.73
N PHE A 61 -25.04 1.06 14.83
CA PHE A 61 -23.64 1.43 15.06
C PHE A 61 -23.52 2.89 15.55
N SER A 62 -22.45 3.21 16.29
CA SER A 62 -22.22 4.57 16.78
C SER A 62 -22.01 5.59 15.65
N ASP A 63 -21.28 5.17 14.62
CA ASP A 63 -20.83 5.95 13.49
C ASP A 63 -20.41 5.03 12.33
N MET A 64 -20.13 5.62 11.17
CA MET A 64 -19.73 4.85 9.98
C MET A 64 -18.39 4.13 10.16
N GLY A 65 -17.49 4.66 10.98
CA GLY A 65 -16.22 4.00 11.30
C GLY A 65 -16.43 2.68 12.02
N ALA A 66 -17.32 2.64 13.02
CA ALA A 66 -17.70 1.40 13.69
C ALA A 66 -18.34 0.39 12.72
N TYR A 67 -19.23 0.85 11.84
CA TYR A 67 -19.81 0.00 10.79
C TYR A 67 -18.73 -0.62 9.87
N TRP A 68 -17.71 0.14 9.50
CA TRP A 68 -16.60 -0.32 8.66
C TRP A 68 -15.65 -1.29 9.33
N ARG A 69 -15.51 -1.25 10.66
CA ARG A 69 -14.65 -2.20 11.38
C ARG A 69 -15.32 -3.55 11.65
N ARG A 70 -16.65 -3.64 11.50
CA ARG A 70 -17.43 -4.88 11.69
C ARG A 70 -16.84 -6.13 11.00
N PRO A 71 -16.40 -6.09 9.72
CA PRO A 71 -15.88 -7.27 9.03
C PRO A 71 -14.59 -7.84 9.62
N TYR A 72 -13.94 -7.11 10.54
CA TYR A 72 -12.76 -7.59 11.25
C TYR A 72 -13.10 -8.28 12.57
N GLU A 73 -14.38 -8.38 12.94
CA GLU A 73 -14.88 -9.23 14.04
C GLU A 73 -14.11 -9.06 15.36
N SER A 74 -13.59 -7.86 15.64
CA SER A 74 -12.82 -7.54 16.82
C SER A 74 -13.27 -6.21 17.40
N GLU A 75 -13.54 -6.20 18.72
CA GLU A 75 -13.86 -5.00 19.49
C GLU A 75 -12.62 -4.10 19.68
N THR A 76 -11.42 -4.69 19.63
CA THR A 76 -10.12 -4.02 19.83
C THR A 76 -9.34 -3.82 18.54
N PHE A 77 -10.03 -3.80 17.40
CA PHE A 77 -9.38 -3.73 16.10
C PHE A 77 -8.53 -2.46 15.90
N GLU A 78 -8.94 -1.32 16.49
CA GLU A 78 -8.14 -0.08 16.39
C GLU A 78 -6.79 -0.23 17.12
N GLU A 79 -6.80 -0.83 18.31
CA GLU A 79 -5.60 -1.12 19.09
C GLU A 79 -4.71 -2.15 18.40
N GLU A 80 -5.27 -3.24 17.88
CA GLU A 80 -4.52 -4.28 17.16
C GLU A 80 -3.77 -3.70 15.96
N VAL A 81 -4.42 -2.86 15.16
CA VAL A 81 -3.80 -2.20 14.00
C VAL A 81 -2.71 -1.21 14.44
N ALA A 82 -2.92 -0.49 15.55
CA ALA A 82 -1.91 0.40 16.11
C ALA A 82 -0.66 -0.38 16.60
N GLU A 83 -0.85 -1.53 17.25
CA GLU A 83 0.24 -2.42 17.68
C GLU A 83 1.03 -2.99 16.49
N LEU A 84 0.32 -3.38 15.41
CA LEU A 84 0.96 -3.80 14.17
C LEU A 84 1.81 -2.67 13.56
N TRP A 85 1.31 -1.43 13.58
CA TRP A 85 2.07 -0.28 13.10
C TRP A 85 3.32 -0.04 13.93
N GLU A 86 3.21 -0.02 15.27
CA GLU A 86 4.37 0.19 16.15
C GLU A 86 5.42 -0.93 16.01
N THR A 87 5.00 -2.16 15.70
CA THR A 87 5.93 -3.26 15.39
C THR A 87 6.75 -2.99 14.13
N VAL A 88 6.17 -2.37 13.09
CA VAL A 88 6.86 -2.09 11.82
C VAL A 88 7.56 -0.72 11.81
N ARG A 89 7.11 0.20 12.66
CA ARG A 89 7.58 1.59 12.70
C ARG A 89 9.12 1.74 12.76
N PRO A 90 9.90 0.98 13.56
CA PRO A 90 11.36 1.12 13.58
C PRO A 90 12.01 0.90 12.21
N LEU A 91 11.57 -0.11 11.46
CA LEU A 91 12.04 -0.36 10.08
C LEU A 91 11.66 0.81 9.15
N TYR A 92 10.44 1.34 9.28
CA TYR A 92 10.02 2.51 8.51
C TYR A 92 10.86 3.75 8.82
N GLU A 93 11.18 4.01 10.09
CA GLU A 93 12.00 5.17 10.49
C GLU A 93 13.42 5.09 9.94
N GLN A 94 14.02 3.90 9.88
CA GLN A 94 15.32 3.68 9.22
C GLN A 94 15.25 3.94 7.71
N LEU A 95 14.21 3.44 7.04
CA LEU A 95 13.98 3.69 5.62
C LEU A 95 13.76 5.18 5.36
N HIS A 96 12.90 5.83 6.14
CA HIS A 96 12.59 7.26 6.04
C HIS A 96 13.85 8.11 6.18
N ALA A 97 14.67 7.86 7.20
CA ALA A 97 15.92 8.58 7.43
C ALA A 97 16.89 8.45 6.25
N TYR A 98 17.05 7.23 5.72
CA TYR A 98 17.84 6.98 4.52
C TYR A 98 17.32 7.79 3.32
N VAL A 99 16.02 7.70 3.04
CA VAL A 99 15.38 8.41 1.93
C VAL A 99 15.50 9.92 2.09
N ARG A 100 15.27 10.45 3.30
CA ARG A 100 15.43 11.88 3.60
C ARG A 100 16.84 12.35 3.29
N ARG A 101 17.87 11.65 3.77
CA ARG A 101 19.26 11.98 3.47
C ARG A 101 19.53 11.97 1.97
N LYS A 102 19.08 10.95 1.24
CA LYS A 102 19.26 10.88 -0.22
C LYS A 102 18.54 11.98 -0.99
N LEU A 103 17.36 12.39 -0.53
CA LEU A 103 16.64 13.54 -1.10
C LEU A 103 17.36 14.85 -0.78
N ARG A 104 17.91 15.00 0.43
CA ARG A 104 18.72 16.15 0.84
C ARG A 104 20.02 16.28 0.04
N GLU A 105 20.73 15.17 -0.17
CA GLU A 105 21.91 15.08 -1.06
C GLU A 105 21.58 15.56 -2.48
N LYS A 106 20.33 15.37 -2.94
CA LYS A 106 19.89 15.74 -4.29
C LYS A 106 19.33 17.16 -4.42
N TYR A 107 18.51 17.59 -3.47
CA TYR A 107 17.72 18.81 -3.57
C TYR A 107 18.27 19.97 -2.74
N GLY A 108 19.24 19.72 -1.85
CA GLY A 108 19.81 20.74 -0.98
C GLY A 108 19.14 20.81 0.39
N GLU A 109 19.86 21.41 1.33
CA GLU A 109 19.46 21.55 2.73
C GLU A 109 18.32 22.56 2.92
N ASP A 110 18.18 23.51 2.00
CA ASP A 110 17.11 24.50 1.95
C ASP A 110 15.75 23.88 1.61
N LYS A 111 15.75 22.75 0.87
CA LYS A 111 14.54 22.04 0.46
C LYS A 111 14.20 20.85 1.35
N VAL A 112 15.21 20.16 1.88
CA VAL A 112 15.03 18.96 2.72
C VAL A 112 15.89 19.07 3.96
N SER A 113 15.24 19.20 5.11
CA SER A 113 15.89 19.25 6.41
C SER A 113 16.58 17.93 6.78
N ALA A 114 17.57 18.01 7.67
CA ALA A 114 18.30 16.85 8.16
C ALA A 114 17.48 16.01 9.16
N ASP A 115 16.60 16.64 9.95
CA ASP A 115 15.83 16.01 11.02
C ASP A 115 14.32 16.27 10.93
N GLY A 116 13.84 16.94 9.87
CA GLY A 116 12.42 17.23 9.64
C GLY A 116 11.65 16.23 8.76
N PRO A 117 10.34 16.44 8.55
CA PRO A 117 9.52 15.65 7.65
C PRO A 117 9.90 15.86 6.18
N ILE A 118 9.73 14.82 5.35
CA ILE A 118 10.03 14.89 3.92
C ILE A 118 8.90 15.65 3.19
N PRO A 119 9.21 16.63 2.31
CA PRO A 119 8.20 17.25 1.46
C PRO A 119 7.52 16.21 0.55
N ALA A 120 6.20 16.05 0.68
CA ALA A 120 5.44 14.95 0.08
C ALA A 120 5.53 14.85 -1.46
N HIS A 121 5.72 15.99 -2.13
CA HIS A 121 5.83 16.07 -3.59
C HIS A 121 7.12 15.44 -4.16
N LEU A 122 8.13 15.16 -3.32
CA LEU A 122 9.42 14.61 -3.75
C LEU A 122 9.44 13.07 -3.82
N LEU A 123 8.39 12.42 -3.32
CA LEU A 123 8.36 10.98 -3.08
C LEU A 123 7.87 10.15 -4.29
N GLY A 124 7.98 10.72 -5.49
CA GLY A 124 7.72 10.02 -6.76
C GLY A 124 6.25 9.58 -6.97
N ASN A 125 5.32 10.06 -6.15
CA ASN A 125 3.91 9.67 -6.18
C ASN A 125 3.05 10.86 -5.75
N MET A 126 1.86 11.00 -6.36
CA MET A 126 0.95 12.11 -6.10
C MET A 126 0.59 12.28 -4.62
N TRP A 127 0.52 11.20 -3.85
CA TRP A 127 0.13 11.18 -2.42
C TRP A 127 1.26 10.79 -1.48
N ALA A 128 2.47 10.58 -1.99
CA ALA A 128 3.59 9.98 -1.27
C ALA A 128 3.27 8.62 -0.61
N GLN A 129 2.30 7.87 -1.15
CA GLN A 129 1.90 6.58 -0.58
C GLN A 129 2.83 5.43 -0.93
N ASN A 130 3.57 5.56 -2.03
CA ASN A 130 4.45 4.53 -2.56
C ASN A 130 5.65 5.24 -3.18
N TRP A 131 6.87 4.81 -2.83
CA TRP A 131 8.12 5.45 -3.22
C TRP A 131 8.89 4.62 -4.26
N SER A 132 8.28 3.60 -4.86
CA SER A 132 8.90 2.69 -5.85
C SER A 132 9.47 3.44 -7.06
N ASN A 133 8.86 4.55 -7.46
CA ASN A 133 9.37 5.42 -8.53
C ASN A 133 10.75 6.05 -8.20
N LEU A 134 11.20 5.96 -6.95
CA LEU A 134 12.54 6.39 -6.51
C LEU A 134 13.54 5.22 -6.40
N GLN A 135 13.20 3.99 -6.81
CA GLN A 135 14.08 2.82 -6.70
C GLN A 135 15.46 3.01 -7.34
N ARG A 136 15.52 3.61 -8.55
CA ARG A 136 16.79 3.83 -9.27
C ARG A 136 17.72 4.80 -8.54
N PRO A 137 17.28 6.00 -8.11
CA PRO A 137 18.15 6.91 -7.36
C PRO A 137 18.43 6.47 -5.91
N LEU A 138 17.58 5.67 -5.30
CA LEU A 138 17.70 5.23 -3.89
C LEU A 138 18.35 3.86 -3.71
N ARG A 139 18.77 3.19 -4.79
CA ARG A 139 19.44 1.89 -4.67
C ARG A 139 20.76 2.01 -3.87
N PRO A 140 20.98 1.15 -2.86
CA PRO A 140 22.23 1.09 -2.09
C PRO A 140 23.49 0.92 -2.97
N PHE A 141 23.46 -0.04 -3.89
CA PHE A 141 24.65 -0.44 -4.67
C PHE A 141 24.47 -0.10 -6.15
N LYS A 142 25.00 1.04 -6.57
CA LYS A 142 24.84 1.57 -7.94
C LYS A 142 25.52 0.74 -9.04
N LYS A 143 26.50 -0.08 -8.69
CA LYS A 143 27.24 -0.94 -9.64
C LYS A 143 26.47 -2.22 -9.98
N LYS A 144 25.52 -2.64 -9.15
CA LYS A 144 24.60 -3.75 -9.43
C LYS A 144 23.37 -3.25 -10.20
N PRO A 145 22.78 -4.07 -11.08
CA PRO A 145 21.58 -3.68 -11.82
C PRO A 145 20.44 -3.32 -10.87
N ALA A 146 19.59 -2.38 -11.28
CA ALA A 146 18.31 -2.17 -10.61
C ALA A 146 17.33 -3.24 -11.09
N LEU A 147 16.47 -3.73 -10.20
CA LEU A 147 15.37 -4.61 -10.62
C LEU A 147 14.31 -3.77 -11.36
N ASP A 148 14.41 -3.72 -12.68
CA ASP A 148 13.42 -3.14 -13.57
C ASP A 148 13.29 -4.00 -14.81
N LEU A 149 12.16 -4.71 -14.89
CA LEU A 149 11.87 -5.66 -15.97
C LEU A 149 11.28 -4.99 -17.20
N THR A 150 10.97 -3.69 -17.12
CA THR A 150 10.33 -2.96 -18.22
C THR A 150 11.10 -3.08 -19.54
N PRO A 151 12.44 -2.91 -19.57
CA PRO A 151 13.20 -3.10 -20.80
C PRO A 151 13.09 -4.53 -21.34
N ALA A 152 13.21 -5.54 -20.49
CA ALA A 152 13.13 -6.94 -20.90
C ALA A 152 11.74 -7.31 -21.46
N LEU A 153 10.66 -6.83 -20.82
CA LEU A 153 9.30 -6.99 -21.31
C LEU A 153 9.12 -6.37 -22.70
N GLN A 154 9.69 -5.18 -22.92
CA GLN A 154 9.62 -4.46 -24.20
C GLN A 154 10.46 -5.14 -25.28
N GLU A 155 11.71 -5.52 -24.98
CA GLU A 155 12.62 -6.21 -25.90
C GLU A 155 12.05 -7.56 -26.35
N GLN A 156 11.33 -8.26 -25.47
CA GLN A 156 10.66 -9.52 -25.77
C GLN A 156 9.25 -9.35 -26.37
N ASN A 157 8.85 -8.12 -26.72
CA ASN A 157 7.54 -7.79 -27.29
C ASN A 157 6.35 -8.32 -26.47
N TYR A 158 6.38 -8.12 -25.15
CA TYR A 158 5.20 -8.40 -24.32
C TYR A 158 4.04 -7.48 -24.71
N THR A 159 2.83 -8.05 -24.73
CA THR A 159 1.56 -7.33 -24.84
C THR A 159 0.82 -7.41 -23.51
N ALA A 160 -0.24 -6.60 -23.32
CA ALA A 160 -1.09 -6.72 -22.15
C ALA A 160 -1.63 -8.17 -22.02
N GLU A 161 -2.17 -8.74 -23.09
CA GLU A 161 -2.66 -10.12 -23.08
C GLU A 161 -1.58 -11.13 -22.65
N ARG A 162 -0.33 -10.99 -23.15
CA ARG A 162 0.76 -11.88 -22.73
C ARG A 162 1.06 -11.75 -21.24
N MET A 163 1.01 -10.54 -20.66
CA MET A 163 1.20 -10.35 -19.22
C MET A 163 0.11 -11.09 -18.40
N PHE A 164 -1.16 -11.01 -18.83
CA PHE A 164 -2.27 -11.72 -18.20
C PHE A 164 -2.13 -13.25 -18.37
N ARG A 165 -1.67 -13.74 -19.53
CA ARG A 165 -1.42 -15.16 -19.76
C ARG A 165 -0.28 -15.69 -18.88
N THR A 166 0.80 -14.93 -18.73
CA THR A 166 1.89 -15.27 -17.79
C THR A 166 1.39 -15.33 -16.36
N ALA A 167 0.52 -14.41 -15.95
CA ALA A 167 -0.12 -14.48 -14.65
C ALA A 167 -1.02 -15.72 -14.50
N GLU A 168 -1.88 -16.03 -15.48
CA GLU A 168 -2.68 -17.27 -15.51
C GLU A 168 -1.82 -18.53 -15.35
N GLU A 169 -0.67 -18.57 -16.03
CA GLU A 169 0.31 -19.65 -15.92
C GLU A 169 0.82 -19.79 -14.48
N PHE A 170 1.11 -18.69 -13.79
CA PHE A 170 1.52 -18.71 -12.39
C PHE A 170 0.46 -19.41 -11.52
N PHE A 171 -0.80 -19.01 -11.62
CA PHE A 171 -1.90 -19.62 -10.85
C PHE A 171 -2.07 -21.11 -11.16
N THR A 172 -2.12 -21.47 -12.45
CA THR A 172 -2.28 -22.86 -12.88
C THR A 172 -1.08 -23.74 -12.53
N SER A 173 0.13 -23.17 -12.45
CA SER A 173 1.33 -23.85 -11.95
C SER A 173 1.18 -24.32 -10.50
N LEU A 174 0.48 -23.56 -9.66
CA LEU A 174 0.10 -23.92 -8.28
C LEU A 174 -1.05 -24.94 -8.24
N GLY A 175 -1.63 -25.28 -9.40
CA GLY A 175 -2.81 -26.14 -9.51
C GLY A 175 -4.11 -25.41 -9.22
N LEU A 176 -4.12 -24.08 -9.22
CA LEU A 176 -5.34 -23.29 -9.17
C LEU A 176 -6.08 -23.32 -10.52
N SER A 177 -7.32 -22.85 -10.52
CA SER A 177 -8.16 -22.85 -11.72
C SER A 177 -7.62 -21.89 -12.79
N PRO A 178 -7.69 -22.23 -14.08
CA PRO A 178 -7.48 -21.25 -15.16
C PRO A 178 -8.60 -20.20 -15.17
N MET A 179 -8.36 -19.08 -15.84
CA MET A 179 -9.39 -18.07 -16.04
C MET A 179 -10.46 -18.60 -17.01
N PRO A 180 -11.76 -18.35 -16.76
CA PRO A 180 -12.82 -18.81 -17.64
C PRO A 180 -12.79 -18.05 -18.98
N GLU A 181 -13.41 -18.62 -20.02
CA GLU A 181 -13.48 -17.97 -21.34
C GLU A 181 -14.18 -16.60 -21.29
N THR A 182 -15.20 -16.47 -20.44
CA THR A 182 -15.92 -15.21 -20.18
C THR A 182 -14.98 -14.10 -19.70
N PHE A 183 -13.95 -14.43 -18.92
CA PHE A 183 -12.96 -13.47 -18.46
C PHE A 183 -12.20 -12.85 -19.64
N TRP A 184 -11.71 -13.69 -20.57
CA TRP A 184 -10.94 -13.23 -21.73
C TRP A 184 -11.80 -12.46 -22.72
N ASN A 185 -13.05 -12.88 -22.93
CA ASN A 185 -13.95 -12.25 -23.89
C ASN A 185 -14.50 -10.90 -23.41
N HIS A 186 -14.65 -10.69 -22.09
CA HIS A 186 -15.36 -9.53 -21.56
C HIS A 186 -14.51 -8.57 -20.71
N SER A 187 -13.29 -8.94 -20.32
CA SER A 187 -12.40 -8.04 -19.59
C SER A 187 -11.88 -6.91 -20.48
N ILE A 188 -11.60 -5.77 -19.86
CA ILE A 188 -10.93 -4.63 -20.50
C ILE A 188 -9.51 -4.59 -19.95
N ILE A 189 -8.56 -5.19 -20.67
CA ILE A 189 -7.16 -5.28 -20.26
C ILE A 189 -6.26 -4.21 -20.92
N GLU A 190 -6.80 -3.46 -21.88
CA GLU A 190 -6.16 -2.32 -22.53
C GLU A 190 -7.11 -1.12 -22.56
N LYS A 191 -6.57 0.09 -22.63
CA LYS A 191 -7.39 1.30 -22.70
C LYS A 191 -8.11 1.37 -24.06
N PRO A 192 -9.46 1.42 -24.10
CA PRO A 192 -10.20 1.58 -25.34
C PRO A 192 -9.92 2.95 -25.98
N ALA A 193 -9.81 2.99 -27.31
CA ALA A 193 -9.60 4.22 -28.06
C ALA A 193 -10.91 5.00 -28.32
N ASP A 194 -12.06 4.31 -28.28
CA ASP A 194 -13.39 4.82 -28.63
C ASP A 194 -14.11 5.54 -27.47
N ARG A 195 -13.66 5.35 -26.22
CA ARG A 195 -14.36 5.87 -25.04
C ARG A 195 -13.45 6.17 -23.86
N GLN A 196 -13.90 7.08 -23.00
CA GLN A 196 -13.26 7.33 -21.72
C GLN A 196 -13.71 6.29 -20.69
N ILE A 197 -12.77 5.76 -19.92
CA ILE A 197 -13.02 4.82 -18.82
C ILE A 197 -12.21 5.22 -17.59
N ILE A 198 -12.65 4.75 -16.43
CA ILE A 198 -11.87 4.83 -15.19
C ILE A 198 -10.72 3.81 -15.31
N CYS A 199 -9.49 4.29 -15.47
CA CYS A 199 -8.31 3.45 -15.67
C CYS A 199 -7.74 2.81 -14.39
N HIS A 200 -8.22 3.20 -13.20
CA HIS A 200 -7.84 2.52 -11.97
C HIS A 200 -8.21 1.03 -12.08
N ALA A 201 -7.23 0.15 -11.87
CA ALA A 201 -7.39 -1.29 -11.95
C ALA A 201 -8.47 -1.77 -10.96
N SER A 202 -9.19 -2.82 -11.35
CA SER A 202 -10.27 -3.40 -10.56
C SER A 202 -10.68 -4.76 -11.13
N ALA A 203 -10.89 -5.73 -10.25
CA ALA A 203 -11.51 -7.00 -10.53
C ALA A 203 -13.01 -7.00 -10.14
N TRP A 204 -13.83 -7.75 -10.88
CA TRP A 204 -15.29 -7.75 -10.76
C TRP A 204 -15.83 -9.18 -10.75
N ASP A 205 -16.64 -9.50 -9.74
CA ASP A 205 -17.52 -10.67 -9.69
C ASP A 205 -18.95 -10.24 -10.04
N PHE A 206 -19.56 -10.85 -11.05
CA PHE A 206 -20.94 -10.57 -11.45
C PHE A 206 -21.98 -11.39 -10.65
N CYS A 207 -21.52 -12.14 -9.64
CA CYS A 207 -22.32 -12.90 -8.69
C CYS A 207 -23.17 -14.03 -9.30
N ASP A 208 -22.90 -14.43 -10.54
CA ASP A 208 -23.59 -15.51 -11.25
C ASP A 208 -22.82 -16.85 -11.27
N ALA A 209 -21.66 -16.88 -10.59
CA ALA A 209 -20.71 -18.00 -10.51
C ALA A 209 -20.01 -18.37 -11.84
N LYS A 210 -20.10 -17.50 -12.86
CA LYS A 210 -19.60 -17.74 -14.22
C LYS A 210 -18.78 -16.57 -14.78
N ASP A 211 -19.21 -15.34 -14.55
CA ASP A 211 -18.65 -14.14 -15.16
C ASP A 211 -17.82 -13.34 -14.16
N PHE A 212 -16.52 -13.31 -14.42
CA PHE A 212 -15.52 -12.58 -13.64
C PHE A 212 -14.68 -11.77 -14.62
N ARG A 213 -14.38 -10.51 -14.29
CA ARG A 213 -13.71 -9.60 -15.23
C ARG A 213 -12.69 -8.73 -14.55
N ILE A 214 -11.72 -8.25 -15.33
CA ILE A 214 -10.81 -7.16 -14.94
C ILE A 214 -11.04 -5.95 -15.85
N LYS A 215 -10.89 -4.76 -15.26
CA LYS A 215 -10.82 -3.49 -15.98
C LYS A 215 -9.55 -2.75 -15.58
N GLN A 216 -8.52 -2.84 -16.42
CA GLN A 216 -7.20 -2.21 -16.22
C GLN A 216 -6.70 -1.61 -17.55
N CYS A 217 -6.19 -0.38 -17.49
CA CYS A 217 -5.50 0.25 -18.63
C CYS A 217 -4.02 -0.14 -18.61
N THR A 218 -3.70 -1.36 -19.05
CA THR A 218 -2.36 -1.95 -18.85
C THR A 218 -1.32 -1.33 -19.80
N ASP A 219 -0.23 -0.80 -19.22
CA ASP A 219 0.99 -0.42 -19.92
C ASP A 219 2.05 -1.53 -19.75
N VAL A 220 2.89 -1.78 -20.76
CA VAL A 220 3.96 -2.82 -20.70
C VAL A 220 5.12 -2.33 -19.83
N THR A 221 4.95 -2.48 -18.52
CA THR A 221 5.91 -2.08 -17.48
C THR A 221 5.97 -3.11 -16.35
N MET A 222 7.05 -3.11 -15.58
CA MET A 222 7.17 -3.96 -14.38
C MET A 222 6.05 -3.69 -13.36
N GLN A 223 5.65 -2.42 -13.18
CA GLN A 223 4.62 -2.05 -12.22
C GLN A 223 3.28 -2.71 -12.60
N ASP A 224 2.88 -2.56 -13.86
CA ASP A 224 1.63 -3.15 -14.35
C ASP A 224 1.72 -4.66 -14.43
N PHE A 225 2.89 -5.25 -14.71
CA PHE A 225 3.11 -6.69 -14.65
C PHE A 225 2.78 -7.26 -13.27
N VAL A 226 3.22 -6.57 -12.20
CA VAL A 226 2.86 -6.94 -10.83
C VAL A 226 1.37 -6.68 -10.54
N THR A 227 0.82 -5.56 -11.01
CA THR A 227 -0.61 -5.25 -10.84
C THR A 227 -1.52 -6.28 -11.52
N VAL A 228 -1.16 -6.82 -12.68
CA VAL A 228 -1.90 -7.89 -13.33
C VAL A 228 -2.01 -9.13 -12.43
N HIS A 229 -0.93 -9.53 -11.76
CA HIS A 229 -0.96 -10.65 -10.81
C HIS A 229 -1.85 -10.34 -9.59
N HIS A 230 -1.80 -9.11 -9.09
CA HIS A 230 -2.68 -8.65 -8.01
C HIS A 230 -4.16 -8.78 -8.37
N GLU A 231 -4.57 -8.20 -9.51
CA GLU A 231 -5.97 -8.22 -9.94
C GLU A 231 -6.46 -9.63 -10.29
N MET A 232 -5.61 -10.45 -10.89
CA MET A 232 -5.95 -11.85 -11.17
C MET A 232 -6.04 -12.69 -9.88
N GLY A 233 -5.37 -12.29 -8.80
CA GLY A 233 -5.54 -12.92 -7.49
C GLY A 233 -6.93 -12.67 -6.91
N HIS A 234 -7.52 -11.49 -7.09
CA HIS A 234 -8.92 -11.23 -6.76
C HIS A 234 -9.87 -12.14 -7.54
N VAL A 235 -9.66 -12.25 -8.87
CA VAL A 235 -10.45 -13.15 -9.73
C VAL A 235 -10.30 -14.61 -9.29
N GLN A 236 -9.09 -15.02 -8.92
CA GLN A 236 -8.87 -16.37 -8.41
C GLN A 236 -9.66 -16.61 -7.13
N TYR A 237 -9.71 -15.63 -6.23
CA TYR A 237 -10.50 -15.71 -5.00
C TYR A 237 -12.00 -15.82 -5.32
N PHE A 238 -12.50 -15.00 -6.27
CA PHE A 238 -13.88 -15.09 -6.76
C PHE A 238 -14.23 -16.50 -7.21
N ILE A 239 -13.38 -17.10 -8.05
CA ILE A 239 -13.55 -18.45 -8.56
C ILE A 239 -13.59 -19.49 -7.42
N GLN A 240 -12.80 -19.31 -6.36
CA GLN A 240 -12.75 -20.28 -5.25
C GLN A 240 -14.04 -20.28 -4.41
N TYR A 241 -14.67 -19.13 -4.17
CA TYR A 241 -15.89 -19.07 -3.35
C TYR A 241 -17.20 -18.98 -4.15
N LYS A 242 -17.12 -19.01 -5.48
CA LYS A 242 -18.27 -18.81 -6.39
C LYS A 242 -19.47 -19.74 -6.16
N ASP A 243 -19.27 -20.88 -5.52
CA ASP A 243 -20.35 -21.85 -5.25
C ASP A 243 -20.99 -21.68 -3.87
N LEU A 244 -20.52 -20.70 -3.07
CA LEU A 244 -21.17 -20.33 -1.81
C LEU A 244 -22.47 -19.57 -2.04
N HIS A 245 -23.29 -19.48 -0.98
CA HIS A 245 -24.41 -18.55 -0.95
C HIS A 245 -23.90 -17.11 -1.17
N ILE A 246 -24.65 -16.28 -1.89
CA ILE A 246 -24.21 -14.93 -2.29
C ILE A 246 -23.73 -14.07 -1.10
N ALA A 247 -24.35 -14.24 0.07
CA ALA A 247 -23.95 -13.56 1.30
C ALA A 247 -22.55 -13.93 1.84
N PHE A 248 -21.95 -15.03 1.36
CA PHE A 248 -20.62 -15.49 1.74
C PHE A 248 -19.59 -15.37 0.61
N ARG A 249 -19.96 -14.81 -0.55
CA ARG A 249 -19.05 -14.60 -1.71
C ARG A 249 -18.23 -13.32 -1.57
N GLU A 250 -17.47 -13.24 -0.48
CA GLU A 250 -16.53 -12.17 -0.20
C GLU A 250 -15.29 -12.77 0.49
N GLY A 251 -14.18 -12.03 0.60
CA GLY A 251 -13.03 -12.48 1.41
C GLY A 251 -13.40 -12.61 2.90
N ALA A 252 -12.63 -13.41 3.64
CA ALA A 252 -12.88 -13.63 5.07
C ALA A 252 -12.94 -12.32 5.87
N ASN A 253 -12.10 -11.34 5.49
CA ASN A 253 -12.30 -9.93 5.75
C ASN A 253 -11.72 -9.12 4.56
N PRO A 254 -11.92 -7.79 4.49
CA PRO A 254 -11.42 -6.99 3.37
C PRO A 254 -9.90 -7.05 3.18
N GLY A 255 -9.13 -7.25 4.25
CA GLY A 255 -7.68 -7.37 4.17
C GLY A 255 -7.21 -8.69 3.54
N PHE A 256 -7.94 -9.80 3.76
CA PHE A 256 -7.65 -11.09 3.11
C PHE A 256 -7.75 -10.99 1.60
N HIS A 257 -8.78 -10.30 1.11
CA HIS A 257 -9.01 -10.17 -0.34
C HIS A 257 -7.81 -9.50 -1.02
N GLU A 258 -7.38 -8.36 -0.46
CA GLU A 258 -6.19 -7.63 -0.90
C GLU A 258 -4.88 -8.42 -0.73
N ALA A 259 -4.76 -9.24 0.32
CA ALA A 259 -3.55 -10.02 0.59
C ALA A 259 -3.36 -11.19 -0.37
N VAL A 260 -4.45 -11.82 -0.83
CA VAL A 260 -4.40 -12.91 -1.82
C VAL A 260 -3.90 -12.41 -3.17
N GLY A 261 -4.29 -11.21 -3.59
CA GLY A 261 -3.72 -10.56 -4.77
C GLY A 261 -2.22 -10.31 -4.62
N ASP A 262 -1.82 -9.81 -3.46
CA ASP A 262 -0.44 -9.38 -3.22
C ASP A 262 0.57 -10.50 -2.89
N VAL A 263 0.13 -11.60 -2.27
CA VAL A 263 1.08 -12.65 -1.83
C VAL A 263 1.80 -13.28 -3.01
N LEU A 264 1.13 -13.42 -4.15
CA LEU A 264 1.73 -13.98 -5.36
C LEU A 264 2.68 -12.99 -6.01
N ALA A 265 2.35 -11.70 -5.95
CA ALA A 265 3.23 -10.64 -6.41
C ALA A 265 4.60 -10.64 -5.70
N LEU A 266 4.67 -11.11 -4.44
CA LEU A 266 5.94 -11.27 -3.72
C LEU A 266 6.85 -12.33 -4.36
N SER A 267 6.33 -13.50 -4.71
CA SER A 267 7.10 -14.53 -5.43
C SER A 267 7.43 -14.11 -6.85
N VAL A 268 6.46 -13.53 -7.57
CA VAL A 268 6.64 -13.05 -8.95
C VAL A 268 7.76 -12.03 -9.02
N ALA A 269 7.83 -11.08 -8.08
CA ALA A 269 8.84 -10.03 -8.10
C ALA A 269 10.28 -10.52 -7.83
N THR A 270 10.50 -11.78 -7.43
CA THR A 270 11.85 -12.27 -7.12
C THR A 270 12.71 -12.42 -8.37
N PRO A 271 14.02 -12.11 -8.30
CA PRO A 271 14.95 -12.41 -9.39
C PRO A 271 14.95 -13.89 -9.79
N LYS A 272 14.75 -14.79 -8.82
CA LYS A 272 14.59 -16.23 -9.03
C LYS A 272 13.45 -16.57 -9.99
N HIS A 273 12.25 -16.04 -9.73
CA HIS A 273 11.11 -16.23 -10.61
C HIS A 273 11.34 -15.64 -11.99
N MET A 274 11.84 -14.40 -12.04
CA MET A 274 12.07 -13.68 -13.29
C MET A 274 13.10 -14.36 -14.20
N ALA A 275 14.10 -15.03 -13.64
CA ALA A 275 15.02 -15.86 -14.40
C ALA A 275 14.33 -17.13 -14.94
N LYS A 276 13.51 -17.81 -14.14
CA LYS A 276 12.75 -19.01 -14.58
C LYS A 276 11.83 -18.72 -15.78
N ILE A 277 11.18 -17.55 -15.81
CA ILE A 277 10.31 -17.15 -16.92
C ILE A 277 11.05 -16.42 -18.06
N GLY A 278 12.39 -16.37 -18.01
CA GLY A 278 13.23 -15.83 -19.08
C GLY A 278 13.26 -14.30 -19.19
N LEU A 279 12.80 -13.56 -18.17
CA LEU A 279 12.87 -12.09 -18.14
C LEU A 279 14.20 -11.56 -17.57
N LEU A 280 14.94 -12.40 -16.84
CA LEU A 280 16.30 -12.12 -16.37
C LEU A 280 17.25 -13.27 -16.74
N PRO A 281 18.57 -13.02 -16.85
CA PRO A 281 19.54 -14.09 -17.05
C PRO A 281 19.63 -14.99 -15.81
N GLU A 282 20.07 -16.25 -15.99
CA GLU A 282 20.22 -17.20 -14.88
C GLU A 282 21.17 -16.71 -13.78
N SER A 283 22.18 -15.91 -14.12
CA SER A 283 23.10 -15.30 -13.15
C SER A 283 22.40 -14.35 -12.17
N ALA A 284 21.19 -13.87 -12.48
CA ALA A 284 20.39 -13.08 -11.54
C ALA A 284 19.89 -13.90 -10.32
N GLN A 285 20.03 -15.23 -10.36
CA GLN A 285 19.72 -16.13 -9.24
C GLN A 285 20.90 -16.36 -8.30
N GLU A 286 22.10 -15.90 -8.66
CA GLU A 286 23.30 -16.08 -7.84
C GLU A 286 23.16 -15.39 -6.49
N ASN A 287 23.82 -15.96 -5.48
CA ASN A 287 23.79 -15.40 -4.14
C ASN A 287 24.64 -14.13 -4.06
N ASP A 288 24.03 -12.97 -4.29
CA ASP A 288 24.66 -11.66 -4.28
C ASP A 288 23.97 -10.73 -3.29
N THR A 289 24.61 -10.52 -2.13
CA THR A 289 24.07 -9.67 -1.05
C THR A 289 23.81 -8.23 -1.50
N GLU A 290 24.63 -7.66 -2.38
CA GLU A 290 24.40 -6.30 -2.87
C GLU A 290 23.16 -6.23 -3.77
N ALA A 291 22.93 -7.26 -4.58
CA ALA A 291 21.74 -7.39 -5.42
C ALA A 291 20.48 -7.62 -4.56
N ASP A 292 20.55 -8.45 -3.52
CA ASP A 292 19.46 -8.65 -2.57
C ASP A 292 19.08 -7.36 -1.86
N LEU A 293 20.07 -6.57 -1.40
CA LEU A 293 19.82 -5.30 -0.73
C LEU A 293 19.18 -4.28 -1.68
N ASN A 294 19.58 -4.25 -2.96
CA ASN A 294 18.89 -3.45 -3.97
C ASN A 294 17.44 -3.92 -4.19
N PHE A 295 17.19 -5.23 -4.23
CA PHE A 295 15.85 -5.80 -4.35
C PHE A 295 14.98 -5.47 -3.14
N LEU A 296 15.46 -5.74 -1.93
CA LEU A 296 14.79 -5.43 -0.68
C LEU A 296 14.51 -3.94 -0.54
N MET A 297 15.44 -3.06 -0.94
CA MET A 297 15.18 -1.62 -0.99
C MET A 297 14.00 -1.29 -1.91
N SER A 298 13.93 -1.87 -3.11
CA SER A 298 12.79 -1.66 -4.03
C SER A 298 11.48 -2.13 -3.39
N GLN A 299 11.48 -3.30 -2.75
CA GLN A 299 10.33 -3.82 -2.02
C GLN A 299 9.94 -2.92 -0.85
N ALA A 300 10.89 -2.41 -0.07
CA ALA A 300 10.62 -1.55 1.08
C ALA A 300 10.03 -0.19 0.68
N LEU A 301 10.53 0.40 -0.42
CA LEU A 301 9.97 1.62 -1.00
C LEU A 301 8.52 1.45 -1.49
N SER A 302 8.10 0.23 -1.81
CA SER A 302 6.74 -0.07 -2.25
C SER A 302 5.82 -0.50 -1.11
N LYS A 303 6.31 -1.36 -0.21
CA LYS A 303 5.53 -2.06 0.83
C LYS A 303 5.66 -1.38 2.19
N VAL A 304 6.87 -1.20 2.71
CA VAL A 304 7.11 -0.59 4.02
C VAL A 304 6.72 0.90 4.02
N ALA A 305 7.10 1.64 2.98
CA ALA A 305 6.77 3.06 2.85
C ALA A 305 5.26 3.35 2.74
N PHE A 306 4.48 2.34 2.35
CA PHE A 306 3.02 2.44 2.23
C PHE A 306 2.30 2.31 3.56
N LEU A 307 2.79 1.48 4.48
CA LEU A 307 2.12 1.16 5.74
C LEU A 307 1.63 2.38 6.55
N PRO A 308 2.44 3.42 6.83
CA PRO A 308 1.94 4.58 7.57
C PRO A 308 0.79 5.27 6.85
N PHE A 309 0.83 5.34 5.51
CA PHE A 309 -0.26 5.91 4.71
C PHE A 309 -1.52 5.04 4.71
N GLY A 310 -1.34 3.72 4.58
CA GLY A 310 -2.41 2.73 4.67
C GLY A 310 -3.15 2.79 6.00
N TYR A 311 -2.40 2.99 7.09
CA TYR A 311 -2.92 3.13 8.45
C TYR A 311 -3.65 4.47 8.65
N LEU A 312 -2.98 5.60 8.38
CA LEU A 312 -3.47 6.92 8.77
C LEU A 312 -4.75 7.36 8.07
N ILE A 313 -5.03 6.86 6.84
CA ILE A 313 -6.23 7.29 6.11
C ILE A 313 -7.49 6.96 6.88
N ASP A 314 -7.60 5.73 7.39
CA ASP A 314 -8.79 5.31 8.11
C ASP A 314 -8.78 5.77 9.55
N VAL A 315 -7.61 5.93 10.18
CA VAL A 315 -7.53 6.63 11.48
C VAL A 315 -8.11 8.05 11.36
N TRP A 316 -7.78 8.79 10.30
CA TRP A 316 -8.37 10.11 10.05
C TRP A 316 -9.88 10.00 9.79
N ARG A 317 -10.33 9.09 8.91
CA ARG A 317 -11.77 8.94 8.60
C ARG A 317 -12.60 8.49 9.78
N TRP A 318 -12.12 7.56 10.60
CA TRP A 318 -12.79 7.12 11.81
C TRP A 318 -12.96 8.27 12.81
N ASN A 319 -11.93 9.09 12.99
CA ASN A 319 -12.01 10.28 13.84
C ASN A 319 -12.97 11.34 13.27
N VAL A 320 -13.08 11.47 11.95
CA VAL A 320 -14.10 12.31 11.29
C VAL A 320 -15.51 11.75 11.52
N PHE A 321 -15.72 10.44 11.33
CA PHE A 321 -17.03 9.82 11.51
C PHE A 321 -17.52 9.88 12.96
N ARG A 322 -16.65 9.62 13.95
CA ARG A 322 -17.03 9.73 15.37
C ARG A 322 -17.10 11.18 15.89
N GLY A 323 -16.71 12.16 15.08
CA GLY A 323 -16.80 13.58 15.41
C GLY A 323 -15.62 14.15 16.20
N ASN A 324 -14.57 13.36 16.46
CA ASN A 324 -13.33 13.84 17.09
C ASN A 324 -12.61 14.88 16.23
N ILE A 325 -12.69 14.75 14.90
CA ILE A 325 -12.24 15.77 13.95
C ILE A 325 -13.48 16.47 13.39
N SER A 326 -13.68 17.72 13.79
CA SER A 326 -14.80 18.52 13.29
C SER A 326 -14.57 18.96 11.84
N SER A 327 -15.65 19.30 11.11
CA SER A 327 -15.56 19.76 9.71
C SER A 327 -14.76 21.04 9.52
N ASN A 328 -14.45 21.76 10.60
CA ASN A 328 -13.62 22.97 10.54
C ASN A 328 -12.12 22.64 10.66
N HIS A 329 -11.76 21.39 10.98
CA HIS A 329 -10.39 20.94 11.19
C HIS A 329 -9.97 19.78 10.27
N TYR A 330 -10.77 19.50 9.22
CA TYR A 330 -10.52 18.36 8.32
C TYR A 330 -9.13 18.38 7.71
N ASN A 331 -8.67 19.53 7.23
CA ASN A 331 -7.44 19.59 6.46
C ASN A 331 -6.19 19.66 7.34
N CYS A 332 -6.25 20.42 8.44
CA CYS A 332 -5.13 20.55 9.34
C CYS A 332 -4.90 19.28 10.16
N GLU A 333 -5.96 18.59 10.61
CA GLU A 333 -5.78 17.28 11.26
C GLU A 333 -5.30 16.19 10.29
N TRP A 334 -5.66 16.30 9.01
CA TRP A 334 -5.07 15.45 7.97
C TRP A 334 -3.53 15.64 7.91
N TRP A 335 -3.06 16.89 7.86
CA TRP A 335 -1.61 17.16 7.81
C TRP A 335 -0.88 16.89 9.12
N ASN A 336 -1.55 17.09 10.25
CA ASN A 336 -1.04 16.71 11.56
C ASN A 336 -0.77 15.20 11.60
N LEU A 337 -1.77 14.38 11.25
CA LEU A 337 -1.63 12.93 11.24
C LEU A 337 -0.59 12.44 10.21
N ARG A 338 -0.58 13.03 9.00
CA ARG A 338 0.44 12.76 7.96
C ARG A 338 1.85 13.05 8.47
N THR A 339 2.03 14.14 9.22
CA THR A 339 3.33 14.46 9.80
C THR A 339 3.67 13.47 10.91
N GLN A 340 2.77 13.25 11.86
CA GLN A 340 3.04 12.43 13.04
C GLN A 340 3.31 10.96 12.71
N VAL A 341 2.51 10.38 11.81
CA VAL A 341 2.57 8.94 11.49
C VAL A 341 3.53 8.66 10.33
N GLN A 342 3.49 9.47 9.28
CA GLN A 342 4.26 9.22 8.07
C GLN A 342 5.54 10.07 7.97
N GLY A 343 5.71 11.13 8.76
CA GLY A 343 6.90 11.97 8.67
C GLY A 343 6.99 12.72 7.35
N VAL A 344 5.86 13.14 6.79
CA VAL A 344 5.79 13.92 5.55
C VAL A 344 5.02 15.22 5.76
N LYS A 345 5.48 16.27 5.07
CA LYS A 345 4.86 17.61 5.09
C LYS A 345 4.37 18.03 3.71
N PRO A 346 3.37 18.91 3.59
CA PRO A 346 3.02 19.51 2.31
C PRO A 346 4.19 20.39 1.79
N PRO A 347 4.35 20.57 0.47
CA PRO A 347 5.36 21.48 -0.09
C PRO A 347 5.20 22.93 0.38
N ASN A 348 3.95 23.36 0.56
CA ASN A 348 3.57 24.72 0.94
C ASN A 348 2.54 24.68 2.07
N ILE A 349 2.44 25.77 2.83
CA ILE A 349 1.45 25.93 3.89
C ILE A 349 0.03 25.76 3.29
N ARG A 350 -0.75 24.90 3.92
CA ARG A 350 -2.14 24.60 3.56
C ARG A 350 -3.11 25.32 4.50
N SER A 351 -4.40 25.29 4.20
CA SER A 351 -5.40 25.88 5.09
C SER A 351 -6.67 25.03 5.21
N GLU A 352 -7.59 25.42 6.08
CA GLU A 352 -8.95 24.84 6.10
C GLU A 352 -9.83 25.32 4.93
N GLY A 353 -9.37 26.29 4.13
CA GLY A 353 -9.93 26.55 2.80
C GLY A 353 -9.65 25.42 1.80
N ASP A 354 -8.64 24.58 2.07
CA ASP A 354 -8.30 23.41 1.28
C ASP A 354 -9.02 22.14 1.81
N PHE A 355 -8.92 21.06 1.04
CA PHE A 355 -9.38 19.73 1.46
C PHE A 355 -8.54 18.65 0.76
N ASP A 356 -7.28 18.56 1.18
CA ASP A 356 -6.29 17.66 0.62
C ASP A 356 -6.59 16.16 0.79
N PRO A 357 -7.29 15.64 1.83
CA PRO A 357 -7.73 14.24 1.84
C PRO A 357 -8.61 13.90 0.64
N GLY A 358 -9.46 14.82 0.19
CA GLY A 358 -10.32 14.61 -1.00
C GLY A 358 -9.55 14.38 -2.30
N ALA A 359 -8.25 14.68 -2.35
CA ALA A 359 -7.43 14.44 -3.52
C ALA A 359 -7.03 12.96 -3.71
N LYS A 360 -7.32 12.07 -2.74
CA LYS A 360 -7.05 10.63 -2.82
C LYS A 360 -8.33 9.86 -3.15
N TYR A 361 -8.38 9.19 -4.31
CA TYR A 361 -9.54 8.47 -4.86
C TYR A 361 -10.44 7.75 -3.84
N HIS A 362 -9.87 6.95 -2.95
CA HIS A 362 -10.63 6.12 -1.99
C HIS A 362 -11.45 6.92 -0.98
N ILE A 363 -11.11 8.18 -0.73
CA ILE A 363 -11.84 9.08 0.17
C ILE A 363 -13.19 9.50 -0.45
N PRO A 364 -13.25 10.19 -1.62
CA PRO A 364 -14.52 10.50 -2.27
C PRO A 364 -15.26 9.28 -2.82
N ALA A 365 -14.56 8.17 -3.13
CA ALA A 365 -15.21 6.93 -3.59
C ALA A 365 -15.79 6.08 -2.44
N ASN A 366 -15.69 6.54 -1.17
CA ASN A 366 -16.21 5.85 0.01
C ASN A 366 -15.69 4.41 0.18
N VAL A 367 -14.42 4.16 -0.16
CA VAL A 367 -13.81 2.83 -0.05
C VAL A 367 -12.96 2.76 1.23
N PRO A 368 -13.29 1.91 2.22
CA PRO A 368 -12.45 1.69 3.42
C PRO A 368 -11.01 1.34 3.03
N TYR A 369 -10.02 1.96 3.67
CA TYR A 369 -8.61 1.89 3.24
C TYR A 369 -7.77 0.99 4.14
N ILE A 370 -8.22 0.71 5.36
CA ILE A 370 -7.51 -0.13 6.31
C ILE A 370 -7.29 -1.56 5.79
N ARG A 371 -8.10 -2.00 4.82
CA ARG A 371 -7.91 -3.24 4.05
C ARG A 371 -6.50 -3.36 3.49
N TYR A 372 -5.91 -2.26 3.00
CA TYR A 372 -4.58 -2.28 2.41
C TYR A 372 -3.49 -2.35 3.47
N PHE A 373 -3.67 -1.69 4.62
CA PHE A 373 -2.75 -1.83 5.75
C PHE A 373 -2.72 -3.28 6.25
N VAL A 374 -3.90 -3.85 6.52
CA VAL A 374 -4.02 -5.25 6.94
C VAL A 374 -3.40 -6.18 5.91
N SER A 375 -3.71 -5.99 4.62
CA SER A 375 -3.10 -6.77 3.54
C SER A 375 -1.58 -6.71 3.54
N PHE A 376 -1.00 -5.53 3.70
CA PHE A 376 0.45 -5.33 3.67
C PHE A 376 1.15 -5.94 4.89
N ILE A 377 0.42 -6.29 5.95
CA ILE A 377 0.93 -7.11 7.06
C ILE A 377 0.75 -8.60 6.75
N ILE A 378 -0.50 -9.04 6.53
CA ILE A 378 -0.83 -10.47 6.49
C ILE A 378 -0.32 -11.16 5.23
N GLN A 379 -0.07 -10.43 4.13
CA GLN A 379 0.52 -11.02 2.92
C GLN A 379 1.90 -11.65 3.21
N PHE A 380 2.67 -11.09 4.15
CA PHE A 380 3.95 -11.68 4.55
C PHE A 380 3.76 -12.92 5.45
N GLN A 381 2.71 -12.95 6.29
CA GLN A 381 2.35 -14.16 7.03
C GLN A 381 1.96 -15.30 6.08
N PHE A 382 1.16 -14.99 5.07
CA PHE A 382 0.78 -15.94 4.02
C PHE A 382 2.01 -16.38 3.22
N HIS A 383 2.84 -15.44 2.78
CA HIS A 383 4.07 -15.74 2.05
C HIS A 383 4.96 -16.68 2.84
N ARG A 384 5.23 -16.40 4.12
CA ARG A 384 6.03 -17.27 4.99
C ARG A 384 5.48 -18.70 5.08
N ALA A 385 4.17 -18.86 5.22
CA ALA A 385 3.53 -20.18 5.27
C ALA A 385 3.59 -20.91 3.92
N LEU A 386 3.31 -20.21 2.82
CA LEU A 386 3.35 -20.79 1.47
C LEU A 386 4.78 -21.18 1.06
N CYS A 387 5.78 -20.37 1.43
CA CYS A 387 7.19 -20.68 1.22
C CYS A 387 7.65 -21.91 2.01
N ALA A 388 7.18 -22.06 3.26
CA ALA A 388 7.43 -23.27 4.03
C ALA A 388 6.79 -24.50 3.36
N ALA A 389 5.54 -24.38 2.91
CA ALA A 389 4.85 -25.46 2.18
C ALA A 389 5.52 -25.81 0.84
N ALA A 390 6.11 -24.83 0.15
CA ALA A 390 6.88 -25.03 -1.07
C ALA A 390 8.27 -25.63 -0.83
N GLY A 391 8.72 -25.76 0.42
CA GLY A 391 10.10 -26.13 0.74
C GLY A 391 11.12 -25.05 0.35
N GLU A 392 10.66 -23.82 0.14
CA GLU A 392 11.44 -22.64 -0.27
C GLU A 392 11.82 -21.73 0.91
N TYR A 393 11.44 -22.12 2.13
CA TYR A 393 11.79 -21.46 3.39
C TYR A 393 11.76 -22.48 4.53
N ASP A 394 12.73 -22.42 5.44
CA ASP A 394 12.75 -23.23 6.66
C ASP A 394 12.76 -22.31 7.88
N PRO A 395 11.67 -22.26 8.68
CA PRO A 395 11.61 -21.46 9.90
C PRO A 395 12.72 -21.78 10.92
N LYS A 396 13.29 -22.99 10.87
CA LYS A 396 14.38 -23.40 11.77
C LYS A 396 15.74 -22.91 11.27
N ASN A 397 15.88 -22.64 9.98
CA ASN A 397 17.11 -22.23 9.31
C ASN A 397 16.85 -21.07 8.33
N PRO A 398 16.35 -19.91 8.80
CA PRO A 398 15.89 -18.82 7.92
C PRO A 398 17.01 -18.22 7.05
N GLY A 399 18.28 -18.41 7.41
CA GLY A 399 19.43 -17.93 6.64
C GLY A 399 19.77 -18.78 5.41
N GLU A 400 19.38 -20.07 5.37
CA GLU A 400 19.68 -20.96 4.23
C GLU A 400 18.78 -20.65 3.04
N LYS A 401 17.49 -20.44 3.31
CA LYS A 401 16.46 -20.10 2.34
C LYS A 401 15.73 -18.85 2.79
N PRO A 402 16.30 -17.65 2.57
CA PRO A 402 15.72 -16.42 3.08
C PRO A 402 14.38 -16.13 2.43
N LEU A 403 13.43 -15.63 3.22
CA LEU A 403 12.04 -15.44 2.80
C LEU A 403 11.89 -14.51 1.57
N HIS A 404 12.79 -13.53 1.44
CA HIS A 404 12.79 -12.60 0.30
C HIS A 404 13.27 -13.21 -1.02
N ARG A 405 13.79 -14.44 -1.02
CA ARG A 405 14.16 -15.19 -2.23
C ARG A 405 13.18 -16.30 -2.60
N CYS A 406 12.15 -16.52 -1.78
CA CYS A 406 11.18 -17.58 -2.00
C CYS A 406 10.35 -17.36 -3.28
N ASP A 407 10.30 -18.39 -4.12
CA ASP A 407 9.42 -18.45 -5.28
C ASP A 407 8.55 -19.71 -5.22
N ILE A 408 7.25 -19.53 -4.96
CA ILE A 408 6.30 -20.64 -4.83
C ILE A 408 5.83 -21.21 -6.18
N TYR A 409 6.23 -20.61 -7.30
CA TYR A 409 5.85 -21.06 -8.65
C TYR A 409 6.11 -22.56 -8.84
N GLN A 410 5.14 -23.27 -9.42
CA GLN A 410 5.10 -24.73 -9.61
C GLN A 410 4.99 -25.59 -8.33
N SER A 411 4.86 -25.01 -7.14
CA SER A 411 4.58 -25.79 -5.92
C SER A 411 3.10 -26.13 -5.79
N LYS A 412 2.75 -27.41 -5.96
CA LYS A 412 1.38 -27.90 -5.74
C LYS A 412 1.01 -27.90 -4.26
N GLU A 413 1.99 -28.09 -3.38
CA GLU A 413 1.84 -28.07 -1.93
C GLU A 413 1.43 -26.67 -1.45
N ALA A 414 2.16 -25.62 -1.88
CA ALA A 414 1.79 -24.24 -1.60
C ALA A 414 0.43 -23.88 -2.23
N GLY A 415 0.16 -24.34 -3.46
CA GLY A 415 -1.15 -24.15 -4.08
C GLY A 415 -2.30 -24.81 -3.34
N ASN A 416 -2.10 -26.01 -2.77
CA ASN A 416 -3.10 -26.70 -1.95
C ASN A 416 -3.34 -25.97 -0.62
N LEU A 417 -2.29 -25.43 0.01
CA LEU A 417 -2.40 -24.60 1.20
C LEU A 417 -3.09 -23.25 0.90
N LEU A 418 -2.77 -22.62 -0.23
CA LEU A 418 -3.45 -21.39 -0.64
C LEU A 418 -4.93 -21.67 -0.88
N LYS A 419 -5.27 -22.76 -1.58
CA LYS A 419 -6.66 -23.19 -1.74
C LYS A 419 -7.35 -23.31 -0.38
N SER A 420 -6.78 -24.01 0.60
CA SER A 420 -7.45 -24.23 1.90
C SER A 420 -7.85 -22.97 2.66
N VAL A 421 -7.33 -21.79 2.30
CA VAL A 421 -7.74 -20.49 2.87
C VAL A 421 -8.61 -19.66 1.96
N LEU A 422 -8.47 -19.84 0.66
CA LEU A 422 -9.53 -19.43 -0.27
C LEU A 422 -10.80 -20.28 -0.05
N SER A 423 -10.72 -21.35 0.77
CA SER A 423 -11.65 -22.47 0.67
C SER A 423 -12.02 -23.28 1.99
N SER A 424 -13.29 -23.27 2.50
CA SER A 424 -13.98 -24.03 3.59
C SER A 424 -14.73 -25.32 3.24
N ALA A 425 -14.39 -26.35 3.98
CA ALA A 425 -15.38 -27.07 4.72
C ALA A 425 -14.70 -27.44 6.04
N SER A 426 -15.58 -27.70 6.99
CA SER A 426 -15.30 -27.94 8.38
C SER A 426 -14.10 -28.84 8.67
N LEU A 427 -13.43 -28.54 9.78
CA LEU A 427 -12.53 -29.38 10.58
C LEU A 427 -13.16 -30.71 11.08
N LEU A 428 -13.97 -31.40 10.28
CA LEU A 428 -14.66 -32.64 10.66
C LEU A 428 -14.28 -33.87 9.82
N THR A 429 -13.26 -33.83 8.97
CA THR A 429 -12.80 -35.02 8.22
C THR A 429 -11.58 -35.74 8.83
N ASN A 430 -11.25 -35.47 10.10
CA ASN A 430 -10.29 -36.29 10.85
C ASN A 430 -10.93 -37.49 11.60
N VAL A 431 -12.16 -37.88 11.25
CA VAL A 431 -12.73 -39.15 11.74
C VAL A 431 -13.26 -39.92 10.53
N LEU A 432 -12.74 -41.13 10.36
CA LEU A 432 -13.04 -42.15 9.34
C LEU A 432 -12.18 -42.10 8.07
N LYS A 433 -11.00 -42.74 8.15
CA LYS A 433 -10.45 -43.51 7.04
C LYS A 433 -11.50 -44.57 6.66
N VAL A 434 -12.27 -44.32 5.61
CA VAL A 434 -13.04 -45.36 4.93
C VAL A 434 -12.34 -45.59 3.59
N ASP A 435 -11.76 -46.77 3.45
CA ASP A 435 -11.10 -47.19 2.21
C ASP A 435 -12.10 -47.12 1.03
N GLY A 436 -11.77 -46.34 0.00
CA GLY A 436 -12.48 -46.35 -1.28
C GLY A 436 -13.23 -45.08 -1.69
N CYS A 437 -13.10 -43.95 -1.01
CA CYS A 437 -13.61 -42.66 -1.49
C CYS A 437 -12.46 -41.68 -1.79
N ASP A 438 -12.43 -41.15 -3.02
CA ASP A 438 -11.52 -40.09 -3.48
C ASP A 438 -11.60 -38.85 -2.56
N HIS A 439 -10.48 -38.47 -1.94
CA HIS A 439 -10.37 -37.38 -0.96
C HIS A 439 -10.45 -35.97 -1.57
N ARG A 440 -11.30 -35.73 -2.57
CA ARG A 440 -11.49 -34.41 -3.21
C ARG A 440 -12.73 -33.65 -2.72
N ALA A 441 -13.03 -33.73 -1.43
CA ALA A 441 -13.97 -32.80 -0.81
C ALA A 441 -13.23 -31.47 -0.57
N MET A 442 -12.99 -30.71 -1.66
CA MET A 442 -12.34 -29.42 -1.63
C MET A 442 -13.28 -28.36 -1.06
N LEU A 443 -12.89 -27.93 0.12
CA LEU A 443 -13.34 -26.83 0.95
C LEU A 443 -13.50 -25.52 0.09
N ARG A 444 -14.43 -24.53 0.32
CA ARG A 444 -14.66 -23.15 -0.23
C ARG A 444 -15.18 -22.10 0.82
N LEU A 445 -14.43 -21.03 1.24
CA LEU A 445 -14.53 -20.38 2.59
C LEU A 445 -15.30 -19.07 2.48
N GLY A 446 -14.84 -18.22 1.57
CA GLY A 446 -15.33 -16.85 1.46
C GLY A 446 -15.47 -16.20 2.84
N ALA A 447 -16.63 -15.62 3.13
CA ALA A 447 -17.00 -15.06 4.43
C ALA A 447 -17.90 -16.00 5.28
N SER A 448 -17.86 -17.32 5.03
CA SER A 448 -18.72 -18.29 5.75
C SER A 448 -18.23 -18.67 7.15
N ARG A 449 -17.02 -18.27 7.53
CA ARG A 449 -16.40 -18.49 8.84
C ARG A 449 -15.68 -17.23 9.31
N PRO A 450 -15.49 -17.06 10.63
CA PRO A 450 -14.66 -16.00 11.18
C PRO A 450 -13.27 -15.98 10.55
N TRP A 451 -12.76 -14.79 10.25
CA TRP A 451 -11.46 -14.65 9.57
C TRP A 451 -10.28 -15.26 10.34
N GLY A 452 -10.36 -15.34 11.67
CA GLY A 452 -9.33 -15.97 12.50
C GLY A 452 -9.18 -17.47 12.22
N GLU A 453 -10.26 -18.16 11.87
CA GLU A 453 -10.20 -19.57 11.43
C GLU A 453 -9.49 -19.70 10.07
N ALA A 454 -9.78 -18.78 9.14
CA ALA A 454 -9.10 -18.72 7.85
C ALA A 454 -7.61 -18.40 8.00
N MET A 455 -7.24 -17.50 8.92
CA MET A 455 -5.84 -17.19 9.25
C MET A 455 -5.11 -18.41 9.81
N ALA A 456 -5.73 -19.12 10.76
CA ALA A 456 -5.13 -20.30 11.36
C ALA A 456 -4.90 -21.42 10.33
N ALA A 457 -5.79 -21.57 9.35
CA ALA A 457 -5.69 -22.60 8.32
C ALA A 457 -4.46 -22.44 7.41
N ILE A 458 -4.04 -21.21 7.06
CA ILE A 458 -2.82 -20.98 6.26
C ILE A 458 -1.57 -20.92 7.13
N THR A 459 -1.64 -20.30 8.32
CA THR A 459 -0.45 -20.04 9.15
C THR A 459 -0.04 -21.21 10.03
N GLY A 460 -0.73 -22.35 9.95
CA GLY A 460 -0.44 -23.53 10.79
C GLY A 460 -0.91 -23.38 12.23
N GLY A 461 -2.01 -22.65 12.45
CA GLY A 461 -2.71 -22.57 13.74
C GLY A 461 -2.70 -21.20 14.42
N ASN A 462 -2.08 -20.16 13.85
CA ASN A 462 -2.13 -18.81 14.41
C ASN A 462 -3.38 -18.06 13.91
N PRO A 463 -4.36 -17.73 14.75
CA PRO A 463 -5.56 -17.03 14.30
C PRO A 463 -5.40 -15.51 14.18
N LYS A 464 -4.24 -14.95 14.56
CA LYS A 464 -4.02 -13.50 14.68
C LYS A 464 -3.21 -12.92 13.53
N MET A 465 -3.44 -11.64 13.27
CA MET A 465 -2.54 -10.82 12.45
C MET A 465 -1.22 -10.62 13.19
N ASP A 466 -0.10 -10.67 12.48
CA ASP A 466 1.25 -10.62 13.03
C ASP A 466 2.22 -9.99 12.02
N ALA A 467 2.95 -8.97 12.44
CA ALA A 467 3.92 -8.26 11.61
C ALA A 467 5.32 -8.92 11.62
N SER A 468 5.56 -9.99 12.40
CA SER A 468 6.88 -10.64 12.49
C SER A 468 7.38 -11.14 11.14
N ALA A 469 6.50 -11.68 10.28
CA ALA A 469 6.89 -12.18 8.97
C ALA A 469 7.37 -11.06 8.03
N LEU A 470 6.78 -9.86 8.14
CA LEU A 470 7.23 -8.68 7.40
C LEU A 470 8.60 -8.23 7.90
N ARG A 471 8.78 -8.13 9.22
CA ARG A 471 10.06 -7.76 9.83
C ARG A 471 11.17 -8.72 9.41
N GLU A 472 10.89 -10.02 9.48
CA GLU A 472 11.80 -11.07 9.04
C GLU A 472 12.18 -10.93 7.55
N TYR A 473 11.20 -10.70 6.67
CA TYR A 473 11.44 -10.50 5.24
C TYR A 473 12.45 -9.37 4.99
N PHE A 474 12.33 -8.26 5.72
CA PHE A 474 13.14 -7.05 5.55
C PHE A 474 14.36 -6.97 6.47
N GLN A 475 14.58 -7.93 7.36
CA GLN A 475 15.66 -7.88 8.35
C GLN A 475 17.04 -7.58 7.73
N PRO A 476 17.47 -8.20 6.61
CA PRO A 476 18.78 -7.89 6.02
C PRO A 476 18.90 -6.43 5.58
N LEU A 477 17.81 -5.83 5.08
CA LEU A 477 17.79 -4.43 4.71
C LEU A 477 17.77 -3.53 5.95
N GLU A 478 17.03 -3.91 6.99
CA GLU A 478 16.97 -3.14 8.23
C GLU A 478 18.34 -3.02 8.89
N ASP A 479 19.07 -4.14 8.97
CA ASP A 479 20.43 -4.19 9.51
C ASP A 479 21.36 -3.28 8.70
N TRP A 480 21.27 -3.37 7.37
CA TRP A 480 22.06 -2.54 6.47
C TRP A 480 21.71 -1.04 6.59
N LEU A 481 20.42 -0.69 6.63
CA LEU A 481 19.95 0.68 6.80
C LEU A 481 20.42 1.28 8.13
N THR A 482 20.36 0.50 9.21
CA THR A 482 20.79 0.92 10.54
C THR A 482 22.28 1.25 10.54
N GLU A 483 23.12 0.39 9.97
CA GLU A 483 24.56 0.65 9.87
C GLU A 483 24.88 1.81 8.92
N ASP A 484 24.22 1.88 7.76
CA ASP A 484 24.45 2.97 6.80
C ASP A 484 24.03 4.33 7.36
N ASN A 485 22.88 4.41 8.05
CA ASN A 485 22.43 5.62 8.69
C ASN A 485 23.36 6.03 9.84
N LYS A 486 23.83 5.08 10.66
CA LYS A 486 24.81 5.35 11.72
C LYS A 486 26.14 5.86 11.16
N LYS A 487 26.64 5.23 10.09
CA LYS A 487 27.87 5.64 9.40
C LYS A 487 27.82 7.07 8.87
N HIS A 488 26.64 7.54 8.48
CA HIS A 488 26.43 8.88 7.93
C HIS A 488 25.83 9.87 8.95
N ASP A 489 25.80 9.52 10.24
CA ASP A 489 25.27 10.35 11.33
C ASP A 489 23.86 10.89 11.04
N VAL A 490 22.99 10.02 10.51
CA VAL A 490 21.62 10.42 10.11
C VAL A 490 20.71 10.41 11.32
N PHE A 491 20.01 11.52 11.56
CA PHE A 491 18.93 11.57 12.54
C PHE A 491 17.83 10.56 12.17
N ILE A 492 17.39 9.72 13.13
CA ILE A 492 16.29 8.77 12.93
C ILE A 492 14.99 9.38 13.47
N GLY A 493 13.89 9.23 12.73
CA GLY A 493 12.63 9.91 13.00
C GLY A 493 12.61 11.35 12.46
N TRP A 494 11.63 12.14 12.87
CA TRP A 494 11.45 13.52 12.41
C TRP A 494 10.93 14.44 13.52
N LYS A 495 11.44 15.67 13.58
CA LYS A 495 10.96 16.72 14.47
C LYS A 495 9.90 17.56 13.75
N PRO A 496 8.87 18.06 14.45
CA PRO A 496 7.96 19.04 13.86
C PRO A 496 8.73 20.30 13.41
N GLU A 497 8.45 20.79 12.20
CA GLU A 497 9.05 22.02 11.66
C GLU A 497 7.96 23.03 11.31
N GLY A 498 7.82 24.07 12.14
CA GLY A 498 6.88 25.16 11.86
C GLY A 498 5.43 24.70 11.71
N VAL A 499 4.65 25.46 10.95
CA VAL A 499 3.21 25.24 10.74
C VAL A 499 2.97 24.76 9.31
N TYR A 500 2.32 23.59 9.16
CA TYR A 500 2.00 23.01 7.85
C TYR A 500 0.59 23.33 7.35
N CYS A 501 -0.32 23.66 8.27
CA CYS A 501 -1.70 24.01 7.96
C CYS A 501 -2.21 25.08 8.93
N VAL A 502 -2.95 26.05 8.41
CA VAL A 502 -3.53 27.17 9.17
C VAL A 502 -5.06 27.21 9.03
N MET A 503 -5.74 27.85 9.98
CA MET A 503 -7.21 27.91 9.97
C MET A 503 -7.75 28.80 8.84
N GLU A 504 -7.07 29.89 8.51
CA GLU A 504 -7.48 30.83 7.45
C GLU A 504 -6.45 30.82 6.32
N GLU A 505 -6.91 31.01 5.06
CA GLU A 505 -5.98 31.14 3.94
C GLU A 505 -5.08 32.37 4.15
N PRO A 506 -3.74 32.22 4.13
CA PRO A 506 -2.86 33.37 4.17
C PRO A 506 -3.10 34.22 2.92
N ASP A 507 -3.26 35.53 3.10
CA ASP A 507 -3.64 36.46 2.03
C ASP A 507 -2.57 36.49 0.92
N ARG A 508 -2.78 35.70 -0.16
CA ARG A 508 -1.79 35.50 -1.24
C ARG A 508 -1.62 36.72 -2.16
N LYS A 509 -2.17 37.89 -1.79
CA LYS A 509 -2.12 39.12 -2.61
C LYS A 509 -0.85 39.98 -2.41
N GLY A 510 0.08 39.59 -1.55
CA GLY A 510 1.26 40.42 -1.22
C GLY A 510 2.60 40.04 -1.86
N TRP A 511 2.78 38.82 -2.40
CA TRP A 511 4.13 38.35 -2.79
C TRP A 511 4.56 38.72 -4.22
N GLY A 512 4.08 39.86 -4.72
CA GLY A 512 4.21 40.28 -6.12
C GLY A 512 4.59 41.76 -6.29
N ARG A 513 5.53 42.26 -5.48
CA ARG A 513 6.43 43.40 -5.77
C ARG A 513 7.12 43.80 -4.47
N HIS A 514 8.42 43.59 -4.37
CA HIS A 514 9.35 44.50 -3.72
C HIS A 514 10.77 44.10 -4.19
N GLU A 515 11.19 44.76 -5.26
CA GLU A 515 12.61 45.05 -5.49
C GLU A 515 13.08 46.03 -4.42
N GLU A 516 14.32 45.81 -3.97
CA GLU A 516 15.28 46.75 -3.38
C GLU A 516 14.78 47.75 -2.34
N ASP A 517 15.12 47.49 -1.07
CA ASP A 517 16.05 48.39 -0.37
C ASP A 517 16.55 47.78 0.94
N ALA A 518 17.87 47.73 1.08
CA ALA A 518 18.58 47.37 2.29
C ALA A 518 18.73 48.61 3.19
N SER A 519 18.31 48.51 4.47
CA SER A 519 19.02 49.09 5.62
C SER A 519 18.32 48.71 6.92
N GLY A 520 19.11 48.60 7.99
CA GLY A 520 18.81 47.78 9.16
C GLY A 520 17.81 48.34 10.15
N ALA A 521 17.35 47.47 11.04
CA ALA A 521 17.19 47.77 12.47
C ALA A 521 16.98 46.48 13.28
N THR A 522 17.38 46.60 14.54
CA THR A 522 17.62 45.64 15.61
C THR A 522 16.39 44.98 16.24
N HIS A 523 16.65 43.81 16.84
CA HIS A 523 16.00 43.17 18.00
C HIS A 523 14.57 43.57 18.42
N GLY A 524 13.69 42.58 18.46
CA GLY A 524 12.49 42.56 19.30
C GLY A 524 12.02 41.13 19.54
N SER A 525 12.33 40.57 20.71
CA SER A 525 11.79 39.28 21.14
C SER A 525 10.33 39.46 21.58
N VAL A 526 9.41 38.67 21.06
CA VAL A 526 8.07 38.51 21.66
C VAL A 526 7.79 37.03 21.76
N GLY A 527 7.84 36.52 22.99
CA GLY A 527 7.46 35.16 23.33
C GLY A 527 5.94 35.00 23.28
N GLY A 528 5.48 34.03 22.50
CA GLY A 528 4.12 33.50 22.54
C GLY A 528 4.15 32.11 23.16
N LEU A 529 3.44 31.93 24.28
CA LEU A 529 3.22 30.65 24.94
C LEU A 529 2.54 29.67 23.97
N VAL A 530 3.18 28.52 23.72
CA VAL A 530 2.54 27.35 23.13
C VAL A 530 1.94 26.51 24.27
N LEU A 531 0.61 26.45 24.33
CA LEU A 531 -0.11 25.48 25.15
C LEU A 531 -0.03 24.12 24.47
N VAL A 532 0.89 23.27 24.93
CA VAL A 532 0.95 21.85 24.57
C VAL A 532 -0.13 21.13 25.38
N SER A 533 -1.27 20.84 24.78
CA SER A 533 -2.24 19.90 25.32
C SER A 533 -1.82 18.47 24.97
N SER A 534 -1.17 17.79 25.91
CA SER A 534 -0.83 16.38 25.85
C SER A 534 -2.08 15.51 25.89
N LEU A 535 -2.40 14.82 24.80
CA LEU A 535 -3.19 13.58 24.83
C LEU A 535 -2.19 12.41 24.80
N ALA A 536 -1.64 12.11 25.97
CA ALA A 536 -0.93 10.87 26.25
C ALA A 536 -1.77 10.09 27.26
N PHE A 537 -2.63 9.20 26.77
CA PHE A 537 -3.28 8.18 27.58
C PHE A 537 -3.37 6.91 26.73
N LEU A 538 -2.35 6.06 26.86
CA LEU A 538 -2.38 4.59 26.74
C LEU A 538 -0.94 4.05 26.71
N ALA A 539 -0.23 4.23 27.82
CA ALA A 539 1.02 3.52 28.11
C ALA A 539 1.33 3.57 29.62
N SER A 540 0.45 3.01 30.45
CA SER A 540 0.85 2.46 31.75
C SER A 540 -0.26 1.58 32.31
N ARG A 541 -0.03 0.26 32.32
CA ARG A 541 -0.54 -0.71 33.30
C ARG A 541 -0.28 -2.14 32.80
N VAL A 542 0.99 -2.56 32.78
CA VAL A 542 1.37 -3.96 33.01
C VAL A 542 2.75 -3.98 33.66
N THR A 543 2.80 -3.78 34.98
CA THR A 543 3.84 -4.33 35.85
C THR A 543 3.20 -4.57 37.21
N ASN A 544 2.80 -5.82 37.44
CA ASN A 544 3.00 -6.56 38.69
C ASN A 544 2.84 -8.04 38.40
#